data_AF-A0A7W7Y1L8-F1
#
_entry.id   AF-A0A7W7Y1L8-F1
#
_cell.length_a   1.000
_cell.length_b   1.000
_cell.length_c   1.000
_cell.angle_alpha   90.00
_cell.angle_beta   90.00
_cell.angle_gamma   90.00
#
_symmetry.space_group_name_H-M   'P 1'
#
loop_
_entity.id
_entity.type
_entity.pdbx_description
1 polymer ?
#
loop_
_entity_poly.entity_id
_entity_poly.type
_entity_poly.pdbx_seq_one_letter_code
_entity_poly.pdbx_strand_id
1 'polypeptide(L)'
;MAKASIAVDLFNPGQVFACMGFLEVADVLLGGAEGGFDWTNQSEVRFQLHAGKNEGNPFEAVLQFLVEAKIERLVPESYADPPAKKSQDKKKEKKGKKGNQSAADGNEDSTADAPLRQIGTFPAGKADPMILPLRFSVGNRILDVSHWCDASSRNSFKLFAGQQRSDAISRQMLEKIGELWKSRRAELVSKPFDLTVPLSGSSFKFDARKSWMAIDVGYSPDKQKHHVEASPIVEMLAAIGLEHARPDEYETREVCYGVWRGYVPPILARPILGGSSMGIPIRLFRFTLDLAGKNKNVTFATEETQV
;
A
#
# COMPACT_ATOMS: atom_id res chain seq x y z
N MET A 1 -2.74 24.63 14.54
CA MET A 1 -2.04 23.33 14.55
C MET A 1 -3.10 22.25 14.73
N ALA A 2 -3.43 21.52 13.67
CA ALA A 2 -4.54 20.56 13.68
C ALA A 2 -4.06 19.18 14.14
N LYS A 3 -4.76 18.62 15.12
CA LYS A 3 -4.49 17.30 15.70
C LYS A 3 -5.70 16.41 15.49
N ALA A 4 -5.46 15.18 15.07
CA ALA A 4 -6.48 14.15 14.98
C ALA A 4 -5.90 12.79 15.38
N SER A 5 -6.76 11.80 15.56
CA SER A 5 -6.32 10.42 15.78
C SER A 5 -7.31 9.42 15.22
N ILE A 6 -6.80 8.28 14.77
CA ILE A 6 -7.57 7.16 14.22
C ILE A 6 -7.27 5.89 15.02
N ALA A 7 -8.24 4.98 15.08
CA ALA A 7 -7.99 3.65 15.64
C ALA A 7 -7.01 2.88 14.76
N VAL A 8 -6.16 2.05 15.39
CA VAL A 8 -5.18 1.22 14.69
C VAL A 8 -5.01 -0.11 15.41
N ASP A 9 -4.96 -1.19 14.65
CA ASP A 9 -4.55 -2.50 15.12
C ASP A 9 -3.04 -2.67 14.93
N LEU A 10 -2.28 -2.68 16.02
CA LEU A 10 -0.82 -2.86 15.99
C LEU A 10 -0.41 -4.25 15.51
N PHE A 11 -1.30 -5.24 15.56
CA PHE A 11 -1.05 -6.60 15.07
C PHE A 11 -1.31 -6.74 13.57
N ASN A 12 -1.84 -5.71 12.91
CA ASN A 12 -1.93 -5.66 11.45
C ASN A 12 -0.80 -4.75 10.90
N PRO A 13 0.29 -5.32 10.37
CA PRO A 13 1.44 -4.54 9.90
C PRO A 13 1.05 -3.54 8.81
N GLY A 14 0.10 -3.90 7.96
CA GLY A 14 -0.43 -3.01 6.93
C GLY A 14 -1.00 -1.71 7.51
N GLN A 15 -1.72 -1.77 8.64
CA GLN A 15 -2.25 -0.55 9.26
C GLN A 15 -1.15 0.32 9.86
N VAL A 16 -0.12 -0.29 10.45
CA VAL A 16 1.05 0.43 10.98
C VAL A 16 1.83 1.12 9.86
N PHE A 17 2.06 0.42 8.75
CA PHE A 17 2.68 1.01 7.56
C PHE A 17 1.81 2.11 6.95
N ALA A 18 0.49 1.96 6.97
CA ALA A 18 -0.45 2.99 6.53
C ALA A 18 -0.42 4.24 7.44
N CYS A 19 -0.17 4.09 8.74
CA CYS A 19 0.07 5.22 9.65
C CYS A 19 1.34 5.98 9.26
N MET A 20 2.41 5.26 8.88
CA MET A 20 3.60 5.88 8.30
C MET A 20 3.27 6.62 6.99
N GLY A 21 2.42 6.03 6.14
CA GLY A 21 1.93 6.68 4.93
C GLY A 21 1.18 7.97 5.20
N PHE A 22 0.28 7.98 6.19
CA PHE A 22 -0.39 9.22 6.63
C PHE A 22 0.60 10.27 7.09
N LEU A 23 1.62 9.90 7.87
CA LEU A 23 2.65 10.81 8.35
C LEU A 23 3.48 11.41 7.21
N GLU A 24 3.96 10.58 6.28
CA GLU A 24 4.75 11.03 5.12
C GLU A 24 3.94 11.97 4.22
N VAL A 25 2.71 11.60 3.87
CA VAL A 25 1.87 12.45 3.01
C VAL A 25 1.49 13.73 3.73
N ALA A 26 1.13 13.68 5.02
CA ALA A 26 0.83 14.88 5.78
C ALA A 26 2.02 15.83 5.85
N ASP A 27 3.25 15.33 5.98
CA ASP A 27 4.44 16.20 5.98
C ASP A 27 4.65 16.86 4.62
N VAL A 28 4.50 16.12 3.52
CA VAL A 28 4.59 16.66 2.16
C VAL A 28 3.52 17.73 1.90
N LEU A 29 2.27 17.49 2.32
CA LEU A 29 1.14 18.37 2.03
C LEU A 29 1.06 19.57 2.97
N LEU A 30 1.28 19.33 4.26
CA LEU A 30 0.97 20.26 5.35
C LEU A 30 2.22 20.76 6.08
N GLY A 31 3.38 20.11 5.93
CA GLY A 31 4.65 20.50 6.53
C GLY A 31 4.69 20.38 8.06
N GLY A 32 5.83 19.91 8.57
CA GLY A 32 6.05 19.77 10.00
C GLY A 32 5.07 18.78 10.61
N ALA A 33 4.80 17.69 9.89
CA ALA A 33 3.93 16.64 10.42
C ALA A 33 4.69 15.81 11.45
N GLU A 34 4.01 15.48 12.54
CA GLU A 34 4.51 14.59 13.56
C GLU A 34 3.45 13.55 13.89
N GLY A 35 3.88 12.30 14.06
CA GLY A 35 3.00 11.17 14.30
C GLY A 35 3.49 10.30 15.44
N GLY A 36 2.58 9.57 16.07
CA GLY A 36 2.89 8.67 17.17
C GLY A 36 1.75 7.73 17.50
N PHE A 37 2.08 6.56 18.03
CA PHE A 37 1.08 5.62 18.51
C PHE A 37 0.80 5.88 20.00
N ASP A 38 -0.45 5.71 20.37
CA ASP A 38 -0.92 5.75 21.74
C ASP A 38 -1.58 4.42 22.07
N TRP A 39 -0.87 3.61 22.85
CA TRP A 39 -1.31 2.31 23.35
C TRP A 39 -1.48 2.34 24.88
N THR A 40 -1.65 3.53 25.48
CA THR A 40 -1.90 3.64 26.92
C THR A 40 -3.17 2.90 27.33
N ASN A 41 -4.20 2.95 26.48
CA ASN A 41 -5.36 2.09 26.56
C ASN A 41 -5.23 0.93 25.56
N GLN A 42 -5.01 -0.29 26.05
CA GLN A 42 -4.84 -1.47 25.19
C GLN A 42 -6.10 -1.82 24.39
N SER A 43 -7.29 -1.44 24.84
CA SER A 43 -8.55 -1.69 24.11
C SER A 43 -8.88 -0.60 23.09
N GLU A 44 -8.11 0.50 23.08
CA GLU A 44 -8.33 1.63 22.18
C GLU A 44 -7.00 2.21 21.72
N VAL A 45 -6.21 1.40 21.03
CA VAL A 45 -4.96 1.88 20.46
C VAL A 45 -5.25 2.85 19.32
N ARG A 46 -4.56 3.99 19.31
CA ARG A 46 -4.74 5.04 18.30
C ARG A 46 -3.42 5.47 17.69
N PHE A 47 -3.46 5.84 16.42
CA PHE A 47 -2.39 6.63 15.80
C PHE A 47 -2.79 8.10 15.82
N GLN A 48 -1.91 8.95 16.36
CA GLN A 48 -2.11 10.39 16.48
C GLN A 48 -1.25 11.09 15.44
N LEU A 49 -1.84 12.09 14.77
CA LEU A 49 -1.18 12.87 13.74
C LEU A 49 -1.43 14.36 13.97
N HIS A 50 -0.36 15.13 13.82
CA HIS A 50 -0.32 16.57 13.97
C HIS A 50 0.40 17.18 12.77
N ALA A 51 -0.07 18.31 12.22
CA ALA A 51 0.64 19.06 11.18
C ALA A 51 0.42 20.58 11.25
N GLY A 52 1.39 21.33 10.71
CA GLY A 52 1.55 22.77 10.97
C GLY A 52 0.69 23.72 10.15
N LYS A 53 0.51 23.49 8.84
CA LYS A 53 -0.02 24.53 7.92
C LYS A 53 -1.56 24.64 7.82
N ASN A 54 -2.35 23.81 8.51
CA ASN A 54 -3.81 23.84 8.36
C ASN A 54 -4.55 23.67 9.70
N GLU A 55 -5.74 24.27 9.80
CA GLU A 55 -6.66 24.08 10.94
C GLU A 55 -7.56 22.84 10.77
N GLY A 56 -7.59 22.25 9.56
CA GLY A 56 -8.40 21.07 9.24
C GLY A 56 -7.76 19.73 9.62
N ASN A 57 -8.57 18.66 9.64
CA ASN A 57 -8.12 17.32 9.99
C ASN A 57 -7.02 16.80 9.04
N PRO A 58 -5.81 16.44 9.54
CA PRO A 58 -4.72 16.01 8.67
C PRO A 58 -5.01 14.69 7.94
N PHE A 59 -5.78 13.76 8.52
CA PHE A 59 -6.20 12.54 7.83
C PHE A 59 -7.11 12.86 6.64
N GLU A 60 -8.05 13.79 6.83
CA GLU A 60 -8.95 14.21 5.77
C GLU A 60 -8.19 14.87 4.61
N ALA A 61 -7.18 15.70 4.91
CA ALA A 61 -6.34 16.32 3.88
C ALA A 61 -5.56 15.30 3.05
N VAL A 62 -5.02 14.25 3.70
CA VAL A 62 -4.32 13.14 3.02
C VAL A 62 -5.28 12.35 2.15
N LEU A 63 -6.45 11.98 2.68
CA LEU A 63 -7.47 11.24 1.93
C LEU A 63 -7.97 12.04 0.72
N GLN A 64 -8.23 13.33 0.89
CA GLN A 64 -8.62 14.22 -0.20
C GLN A 64 -7.53 14.28 -1.28
N PHE A 65 -6.25 14.39 -0.90
CA PHE A 65 -5.15 14.34 -1.85
C PHE A 65 -5.15 13.06 -2.67
N LEU A 66 -5.34 11.89 -2.04
CA LEU A 66 -5.40 10.61 -2.77
C LEU A 66 -6.57 10.54 -3.75
N VAL A 67 -7.73 11.10 -3.39
CA VAL A 67 -8.92 11.17 -4.26
C VAL A 67 -8.70 12.08 -5.47
N GLU A 68 -7.97 13.17 -5.29
CA GLU A 68 -7.71 14.18 -6.33
C GLU A 68 -6.44 13.89 -7.16
N ALA A 69 -5.59 12.98 -6.71
CA ALA A 69 -4.28 12.73 -7.28
C ALA A 69 -4.36 12.21 -8.72
N LYS A 70 -3.61 12.88 -9.60
CA LYS A 70 -3.27 12.33 -10.91
C LYS A 70 -2.07 11.40 -10.76
N ILE A 71 -2.13 10.25 -11.43
CA ILE A 71 -1.03 9.27 -11.47
C ILE A 71 -0.24 9.44 -12.77
N GLU A 72 1.09 9.48 -12.66
CA GLU A 72 2.03 9.33 -13.77
C GLU A 72 2.97 8.14 -13.49
N ARG A 73 3.34 7.39 -14.53
CA ARG A 73 4.37 6.33 -14.46
C ARG A 73 5.73 6.95 -14.77
N LEU A 74 6.67 6.84 -13.84
CA LEU A 74 7.99 7.42 -13.98
C LEU A 74 8.91 6.49 -14.78
N VAL A 75 9.67 7.06 -15.72
CA VAL A 75 10.57 6.31 -16.61
C VAL A 75 11.89 7.08 -16.84
N PRO A 76 13.01 6.39 -17.11
CA PRO A 76 14.23 7.07 -17.54
C PRO A 76 14.06 7.65 -18.96
N GLU A 77 14.88 8.63 -19.32
CA GLU A 77 14.83 9.31 -20.62
C GLU A 77 14.90 8.35 -21.83
N SER A 78 15.67 7.26 -21.69
CA SER A 78 15.86 6.26 -22.76
C SER A 78 14.75 5.21 -22.84
N TYR A 79 13.69 5.32 -22.05
CA TYR A 79 12.62 4.32 -22.02
C TYR A 79 11.65 4.49 -23.19
N ALA A 80 11.42 3.38 -23.90
CA ALA A 80 10.33 3.25 -24.86
C ALA A 80 9.27 2.30 -24.28
N ASP A 81 8.02 2.75 -24.20
CA ASP A 81 6.94 1.89 -23.70
C ASP A 81 6.77 0.70 -24.65
N PRO A 82 6.90 -0.56 -24.17
CA PRO A 82 6.66 -1.69 -25.02
C PRO A 82 5.20 -1.66 -25.49
N PRO A 83 4.93 -2.01 -26.75
CA PRO A 83 3.57 -2.05 -27.25
C PRO A 83 2.73 -3.01 -26.39
N ALA A 84 1.51 -2.59 -26.06
CA ALA A 84 0.57 -3.40 -25.28
C ALA A 84 0.51 -4.82 -25.88
N LYS A 85 0.94 -5.83 -25.12
CA LYS A 85 0.84 -7.22 -25.55
C LYS A 85 -0.64 -7.55 -25.69
N LYS A 86 -1.14 -7.63 -26.92
CA LYS A 86 -2.41 -8.31 -27.20
C LYS A 86 -2.24 -9.74 -26.66
N SER A 87 -3.04 -10.08 -25.66
CA SER A 87 -3.14 -11.42 -25.08
C SER A 87 -3.14 -12.47 -26.20
N GLN A 88 -2.07 -13.27 -26.24
CA GLN A 88 -1.84 -14.30 -27.26
C GLN A 88 -2.69 -15.57 -27.03
N ASP A 89 -3.92 -15.46 -26.51
CA ASP A 89 -4.79 -16.61 -26.26
C ASP A 89 -5.77 -16.92 -27.41
N LYS A 90 -5.80 -16.13 -28.50
CA LYS A 90 -6.74 -16.38 -29.62
C LYS A 90 -6.29 -17.38 -30.69
N LYS A 91 -5.23 -18.18 -30.49
CA LYS A 91 -4.74 -19.11 -31.55
C LYS A 91 -4.62 -20.59 -31.18
N LYS A 92 -5.28 -21.04 -30.10
CA LYS A 92 -5.38 -22.48 -29.77
C LYS A 92 -6.80 -22.98 -29.50
N GLU A 93 -7.83 -22.42 -30.14
CA GLU A 93 -9.17 -23.03 -30.09
C GLU A 93 -9.89 -22.93 -31.45
N LYS A 94 -9.44 -23.75 -32.41
CA LYS A 94 -10.26 -24.19 -33.54
C LYS A 94 -10.00 -25.67 -33.81
N LYS A 95 -10.43 -26.53 -32.88
CA LYS A 95 -10.89 -27.91 -33.13
C LYS A 95 -11.40 -28.52 -31.82
N GLY A 96 -12.73 -28.55 -31.65
CA GLY A 96 -13.37 -29.21 -30.51
C GLY A 96 -14.67 -28.55 -30.09
N LYS A 97 -15.75 -28.82 -30.80
CA LYS A 97 -17.10 -28.29 -30.56
C LYS A 97 -17.78 -29.13 -29.47
N LYS A 98 -18.26 -28.53 -28.37
CA LYS A 98 -19.66 -28.62 -27.86
C LYS A 98 -19.79 -28.15 -26.40
N GLY A 99 -20.59 -27.09 -26.21
CA GLY A 99 -21.55 -26.92 -25.12
C GLY A 99 -21.03 -26.50 -23.75
N ASN A 100 -21.06 -25.21 -23.43
CA ASN A 100 -22.16 -24.61 -22.67
C ASN A 100 -21.97 -23.09 -22.64
N GLN A 101 -23.05 -22.33 -22.77
CA GLN A 101 -23.01 -20.86 -22.74
C GLN A 101 -22.50 -20.38 -21.38
N SER A 102 -21.27 -19.86 -21.37
CA SER A 102 -20.75 -19.02 -20.29
C SER A 102 -20.62 -17.61 -20.84
N ALA A 103 -21.40 -16.69 -20.26
CA ALA A 103 -21.20 -15.27 -20.46
C ALA A 103 -19.84 -14.91 -19.83
N ALA A 104 -18.88 -14.62 -20.69
CA ALA A 104 -17.59 -14.11 -20.30
C ALA A 104 -17.74 -12.64 -19.92
N ASP A 105 -17.99 -12.35 -18.64
CA ASP A 105 -17.64 -11.06 -18.07
C ASP A 105 -16.15 -11.05 -17.78
N GLY A 106 -15.37 -10.96 -18.87
CA GLY A 106 -14.11 -10.26 -18.81
C GLY A 106 -14.46 -8.79 -18.81
N ASN A 107 -14.41 -8.14 -17.65
CA ASN A 107 -14.19 -6.70 -17.64
C ASN A 107 -12.80 -6.50 -18.26
N GLU A 108 -12.77 -6.34 -19.58
CA GLU A 108 -11.75 -5.60 -20.30
C GLU A 108 -11.75 -4.20 -19.68
N ASP A 109 -10.97 -4.03 -18.62
CA ASP A 109 -10.71 -2.75 -18.00
C ASP A 109 -9.89 -1.92 -18.99
N SER A 110 -10.61 -1.33 -19.94
CA SER A 110 -10.10 -0.44 -20.98
C SER A 110 -9.82 0.94 -20.41
N THR A 111 -9.09 1.00 -19.29
CA THR A 111 -8.44 2.23 -18.86
C THR A 111 -7.02 2.21 -19.38
N ALA A 112 -6.75 3.07 -20.38
CA ALA A 112 -5.40 3.29 -20.87
C ALA A 112 -4.45 3.54 -19.70
N ASP A 113 -3.23 3.01 -19.79
CA ASP A 113 -2.24 3.17 -18.76
C ASP A 113 -2.01 4.64 -18.41
N ALA A 114 -1.69 4.89 -17.14
CA ALA A 114 -1.33 6.22 -16.69
C ALA A 114 -0.20 6.80 -17.56
N PRO A 115 -0.22 8.12 -17.84
CA PRO A 115 0.75 8.76 -18.71
C PRO A 115 2.19 8.53 -18.21
N LEU A 116 3.13 8.45 -19.14
CA LEU A 116 4.55 8.35 -18.83
C LEU A 116 5.13 9.72 -18.52
N ARG A 117 6.03 9.76 -17.54
CA ARG A 117 6.81 10.95 -17.16
C ARG A 117 8.29 10.58 -17.15
N GLN A 118 9.07 11.24 -18.01
CA GLN A 118 10.52 11.11 -17.99
C GLN A 118 11.11 11.82 -16.77
N ILE A 119 12.09 11.18 -16.14
CA ILE A 119 12.85 11.73 -15.00
C ILE A 119 14.35 11.58 -15.25
N GLY A 120 15.12 12.56 -14.78
CA GLY A 120 16.58 12.57 -14.94
C GLY A 120 17.33 11.60 -14.02
N THR A 121 16.70 11.10 -12.96
CA THR A 121 17.29 10.11 -12.05
C THR A 121 16.28 9.01 -11.79
N PHE A 122 16.58 7.80 -12.25
CA PHE A 122 15.69 6.64 -12.12
C PHE A 122 16.16 5.74 -10.95
N PRO A 123 15.25 5.25 -10.08
CA PRO A 123 15.61 4.55 -8.84
C PRO A 123 16.25 3.17 -9.03
N ALA A 124 16.14 2.59 -10.24
CA ALA A 124 16.71 1.29 -10.57
C ALA A 124 17.71 1.37 -11.73
N GLY A 125 18.54 0.34 -11.89
CA GLY A 125 19.45 0.26 -13.05
C GLY A 125 18.73 0.05 -14.40
N LYS A 126 17.52 -0.49 -14.39
CA LYS A 126 16.69 -0.69 -15.59
C LYS A 126 15.21 -0.56 -15.25
N ALA A 127 14.45 0.08 -16.15
CA ALA A 127 13.00 0.15 -16.04
C ALA A 127 12.35 -1.21 -16.35
N ASP A 128 11.45 -1.63 -15.46
CA ASP A 128 10.55 -2.76 -15.66
C ASP A 128 9.11 -2.22 -15.84
N PRO A 129 8.47 -2.43 -17.01
CA PRO A 129 7.12 -1.94 -17.29
C PRO A 129 6.06 -2.36 -16.25
N MET A 130 6.28 -3.46 -15.55
CA MET A 130 5.32 -3.99 -14.56
C MET A 130 5.38 -3.23 -13.23
N ILE A 131 6.50 -2.60 -12.92
CA ILE A 131 6.73 -2.02 -11.58
C ILE A 131 7.22 -0.59 -11.66
N LEU A 132 6.96 0.14 -12.75
CA LEU A 132 7.38 1.53 -12.86
C LEU A 132 7.01 2.32 -11.59
N PRO A 133 7.93 3.16 -11.06
CA PRO A 133 7.62 4.06 -9.97
C PRO A 133 6.45 4.98 -10.35
N LEU A 134 5.70 5.41 -9.36
CA LEU A 134 4.50 6.20 -9.57
C LEU A 134 4.66 7.58 -8.95
N ARG A 135 4.14 8.58 -9.65
CA ARG A 135 4.00 9.94 -9.15
C ARG A 135 2.53 10.28 -8.97
N PHE A 136 2.18 10.72 -7.77
CA PHE A 136 0.87 11.27 -7.42
C PHE A 136 0.99 12.79 -7.37
N SER A 137 0.11 13.51 -8.07
CA SER A 137 0.16 14.98 -8.11
C SER A 137 -1.21 15.65 -8.00
N VAL A 138 -1.25 16.73 -7.20
CA VAL A 138 -2.40 17.66 -7.11
C VAL A 138 -1.88 19.09 -7.08
N GLY A 139 -2.01 19.80 -8.21
CA GLY A 139 -1.39 21.11 -8.40
C GLY A 139 0.14 21.00 -8.32
N ASN A 140 0.76 21.74 -7.41
CA ASN A 140 2.22 21.73 -7.20
C ASN A 140 2.68 20.68 -6.15
N ARG A 141 1.74 19.94 -5.56
CA ARG A 141 2.05 18.92 -4.54
C ARG A 141 2.33 17.60 -5.25
N ILE A 142 3.49 17.02 -4.98
CA ILE A 142 4.00 15.82 -5.65
C ILE A 142 4.43 14.81 -4.59
N LEU A 143 4.07 13.55 -4.80
CA LEU A 143 4.49 12.41 -4.01
C LEU A 143 4.93 11.29 -4.95
N ASP A 144 6.17 10.84 -4.82
CA ASP A 144 6.69 9.72 -5.60
C ASP A 144 6.71 8.46 -4.73
N VAL A 145 6.33 7.32 -5.32
CA VAL A 145 6.40 6.00 -4.69
C VAL A 145 7.19 5.07 -5.61
N SER A 146 8.33 4.63 -5.10
CA SER A 146 9.38 3.95 -5.84
C SER A 146 10.02 2.79 -5.08
N HIS A 147 9.67 2.54 -3.81
CA HIS A 147 10.33 1.53 -2.96
C HIS A 147 10.49 0.14 -3.59
N TRP A 148 9.50 -0.32 -4.36
CA TRP A 148 9.55 -1.60 -5.07
C TRP A 148 10.54 -1.65 -6.25
N CYS A 149 11.10 -0.51 -6.63
CA CYS A 149 12.19 -0.34 -7.58
C CYS A 149 13.50 0.09 -6.92
N ASP A 150 13.54 0.20 -5.59
CA ASP A 150 14.73 0.66 -4.88
C ASP A 150 15.89 -0.33 -5.11
N ALA A 151 16.88 0.12 -5.89
CA ALA A 151 18.09 -0.64 -6.18
C ALA A 151 19.26 -0.29 -5.22
N SER A 152 18.98 0.43 -4.13
CA SER A 152 19.94 0.61 -3.04
C SER A 152 20.17 -0.70 -2.28
N SER A 153 20.98 -0.64 -1.22
CA SER A 153 21.18 -1.78 -0.31
C SER A 153 19.96 -2.12 0.55
N ARG A 154 18.89 -1.29 0.52
CA ARG A 154 17.68 -1.54 1.30
C ARG A 154 16.83 -2.61 0.63
N ASN A 155 16.15 -3.42 1.44
CA ASN A 155 15.14 -4.34 0.92
C ASN A 155 14.02 -3.54 0.26
N SER A 156 13.71 -3.84 -1.01
CA SER A 156 12.61 -3.19 -1.74
C SER A 156 11.23 -3.44 -1.13
N PHE A 157 11.08 -4.45 -0.27
CA PHE A 157 9.85 -4.88 0.38
C PHE A 157 8.65 -5.03 -0.60
N LYS A 158 8.94 -5.42 -1.84
CA LYS A 158 7.93 -5.65 -2.87
C LYS A 158 7.19 -6.98 -2.63
N LEU A 159 5.87 -6.92 -2.49
CA LEU A 159 5.04 -8.09 -2.17
C LEU A 159 4.25 -8.67 -3.36
N PHE A 160 3.96 -7.86 -4.37
CA PHE A 160 3.22 -8.26 -5.57
C PHE A 160 4.13 -8.79 -6.68
N ALA A 161 3.64 -9.72 -7.50
CA ALA A 161 4.43 -10.37 -8.56
C ALA A 161 3.58 -10.76 -9.80
N GLY A 162 4.22 -11.45 -10.76
CA GLY A 162 3.55 -11.98 -11.93
C GLY A 162 3.16 -10.91 -12.95
N GLN A 163 1.93 -10.98 -13.46
CA GLN A 163 1.38 -10.02 -14.43
C GLN A 163 0.75 -8.79 -13.75
N GLN A 164 0.95 -8.61 -12.45
CA GLN A 164 0.45 -7.44 -11.72
C GLN A 164 1.30 -6.21 -12.04
N ARG A 165 0.63 -5.08 -12.28
CA ARG A 165 1.28 -3.81 -12.57
C ARG A 165 1.08 -2.80 -11.44
N SER A 166 2.14 -2.11 -11.02
CA SER A 166 2.08 -1.08 -9.97
C SER A 166 1.01 -0.03 -10.29
N ASP A 167 0.98 0.47 -11.52
CA ASP A 167 0.05 1.50 -11.97
C ASP A 167 -1.41 1.02 -11.97
N ALA A 168 -1.67 -0.21 -12.39
CA ALA A 168 -3.00 -0.80 -12.37
C ALA A 168 -3.51 -1.00 -10.94
N ILE A 169 -2.66 -1.52 -10.05
CA ILE A 169 -3.00 -1.68 -8.62
C ILE A 169 -3.33 -0.31 -8.01
N SER A 170 -2.48 0.70 -8.20
CA SER A 170 -2.72 2.04 -7.63
C SER A 170 -4.00 2.67 -8.16
N ARG A 171 -4.28 2.58 -9.47
CA ARG A 171 -5.54 3.10 -10.03
C ARG A 171 -6.76 2.45 -9.39
N GLN A 172 -6.76 1.12 -9.27
CA GLN A 172 -7.83 0.39 -8.61
C GLN A 172 -8.01 0.86 -7.15
N MET A 173 -6.91 1.05 -6.40
CA MET A 173 -7.01 1.54 -5.02
C MET A 173 -7.59 2.95 -4.97
N LEU A 174 -7.09 3.89 -5.79
CA LEU A 174 -7.59 5.27 -5.81
C LEU A 174 -9.06 5.36 -6.22
N GLU A 175 -9.49 4.54 -7.18
CA GLU A 175 -10.90 4.45 -7.58
C GLU A 175 -11.78 4.04 -6.39
N LYS A 176 -11.40 2.97 -5.69
CA LYS A 176 -12.14 2.50 -4.50
C LYS A 176 -12.12 3.50 -3.36
N ILE A 177 -11.01 4.20 -3.16
CA ILE A 177 -10.93 5.30 -2.19
C ILE A 177 -11.89 6.44 -2.61
N GLY A 178 -11.96 6.78 -3.89
CA GLY A 178 -12.88 7.77 -4.44
C GLY A 178 -14.36 7.39 -4.28
N GLU A 179 -14.71 6.12 -4.48
CA GLU A 179 -16.06 5.59 -4.22
C GLU A 179 -16.45 5.73 -2.74
N LEU A 180 -15.56 5.31 -1.83
CA LEU A 180 -15.75 5.45 -0.38
C LEU A 180 -15.82 6.92 0.05
N TRP A 181 -15.01 7.78 -0.55
CA TRP A 181 -15.02 9.22 -0.28
C TRP A 181 -16.36 9.86 -0.66
N LYS A 182 -16.97 9.46 -1.79
CA LYS A 182 -18.27 9.98 -2.22
C LYS A 182 -19.42 9.48 -1.35
N SER A 183 -19.38 8.22 -0.94
CA SER A 183 -20.51 7.54 -0.27
C SER A 183 -20.45 7.57 1.26
N ARG A 184 -19.25 7.51 1.85
CA ARG A 184 -19.01 7.31 3.29
C ARG A 184 -17.89 8.20 3.85
N ARG A 185 -17.76 9.44 3.36
CA ARG A 185 -16.68 10.38 3.73
C ARG A 185 -16.40 10.46 5.24
N ALA A 186 -17.43 10.72 6.05
CA ALA A 186 -17.27 10.92 7.50
C ALA A 186 -16.70 9.67 8.20
N GLU A 187 -17.11 8.49 7.74
CA GLU A 187 -16.61 7.23 8.26
C GLU A 187 -15.19 6.94 7.77
N LEU A 188 -14.88 7.21 6.50
CA LEU A 188 -13.53 7.07 5.95
C LEU A 188 -12.52 7.97 6.67
N VAL A 189 -12.92 9.18 7.06
CA VAL A 189 -12.06 10.10 7.82
C VAL A 189 -11.87 9.66 9.27
N SER A 190 -12.92 9.11 9.91
CA SER A 190 -12.86 8.74 11.34
C SER A 190 -12.30 7.34 11.59
N LYS A 191 -12.53 6.40 10.67
CA LYS A 191 -12.16 4.98 10.75
C LYS A 191 -11.63 4.46 9.41
N PRO A 192 -10.54 5.04 8.87
CA PRO A 192 -10.05 4.73 7.52
C PRO A 192 -9.69 3.26 7.30
N PHE A 193 -9.26 2.55 8.33
CA PHE A 193 -8.81 1.15 8.23
C PHE A 193 -9.96 0.13 8.31
N ASP A 194 -11.11 0.50 8.87
CA ASP A 194 -12.24 -0.40 9.09
C ASP A 194 -13.03 -0.65 7.80
N LEU A 195 -12.99 0.30 6.86
CA LEU A 195 -13.71 0.19 5.60
C LEU A 195 -13.00 -0.77 4.64
N THR A 196 -13.60 -1.94 4.46
CA THR A 196 -13.21 -2.94 3.47
C THR A 196 -14.12 -2.88 2.24
N VAL A 197 -13.55 -3.24 1.09
CA VAL A 197 -14.30 -3.44 -0.16
C VAL A 197 -13.79 -4.70 -0.85
N PRO A 198 -14.60 -5.34 -1.71
CA PRO A 198 -14.11 -6.40 -2.58
C PRO A 198 -13.03 -5.84 -3.50
N LEU A 199 -11.80 -6.33 -3.35
CA LEU A 199 -10.71 -6.02 -4.27
C LEU A 199 -10.55 -7.17 -5.27
N SER A 200 -10.10 -6.84 -6.48
CA SER A 200 -9.67 -7.86 -7.43
C SER A 200 -8.46 -8.64 -6.87
N GLY A 201 -8.09 -9.74 -7.52
CA GLY A 201 -6.87 -10.50 -7.17
C GLY A 201 -5.60 -9.64 -7.15
N SER A 202 -5.59 -8.50 -7.86
CA SER A 202 -4.49 -7.54 -7.86
C SER A 202 -4.60 -6.52 -6.71
N SER A 203 -3.61 -6.54 -5.81
CA SER A 203 -3.39 -5.51 -4.78
C SER A 203 -1.91 -5.51 -4.36
N PHE A 204 -1.52 -4.57 -3.48
CA PHE A 204 -0.17 -4.46 -2.94
C PHE A 204 0.15 -5.51 -1.87
N LYS A 205 -0.87 -6.20 -1.34
CA LYS A 205 -0.78 -7.30 -0.37
C LYS A 205 -0.33 -6.88 1.04
N PHE A 206 -0.58 -5.62 1.41
CA PHE A 206 -0.22 -5.10 2.73
C PHE A 206 -1.28 -5.36 3.81
N ASP A 207 -2.56 -5.48 3.44
CA ASP A 207 -3.63 -5.72 4.41
C ASP A 207 -3.64 -7.18 4.86
N ALA A 208 -3.27 -7.43 6.12
CA ALA A 208 -3.19 -8.78 6.68
C ALA A 208 -4.52 -9.54 6.70
N ARG A 209 -5.66 -8.84 6.57
CA ARG A 209 -6.98 -9.47 6.38
C ARG A 209 -7.07 -10.31 5.10
N LYS A 210 -6.16 -10.10 4.14
CA LYS A 210 -6.03 -10.92 2.92
C LYS A 210 -5.18 -12.17 3.13
N SER A 211 -4.58 -12.36 4.31
CA SER A 211 -3.72 -13.50 4.57
C SER A 211 -4.53 -14.80 4.52
N TRP A 212 -3.99 -15.79 3.81
CA TRP A 212 -4.57 -17.13 3.66
C TRP A 212 -4.46 -17.87 5.00
N MET A 213 -5.57 -18.39 5.53
CA MET A 213 -5.51 -19.27 6.70
C MET A 213 -5.26 -20.72 6.27
N ALA A 214 -4.68 -21.54 7.16
CA ALA A 214 -4.37 -22.95 6.91
C ALA A 214 -5.59 -23.82 6.53
N ILE A 215 -6.82 -23.34 6.79
CA ILE A 215 -8.06 -24.00 6.37
C ILE A 215 -8.34 -23.90 4.85
N ASP A 216 -7.64 -23.00 4.15
CA ASP A 216 -7.88 -22.67 2.74
C ASP A 216 -6.82 -23.25 1.77
N VAL A 217 -6.02 -24.22 2.23
CA VAL A 217 -5.00 -24.88 1.40
C VAL A 217 -5.67 -25.64 0.24
N GLY A 218 -5.32 -25.26 -0.99
CA GLY A 218 -5.92 -25.81 -2.23
C GLY A 218 -7.02 -24.93 -2.84
N TYR A 219 -7.40 -23.84 -2.17
CA TYR A 219 -8.41 -22.89 -2.63
C TYR A 219 -7.77 -21.61 -3.21
N SER A 220 -8.21 -21.18 -4.40
CA SER A 220 -7.78 -19.92 -5.04
C SER A 220 -8.99 -19.05 -5.32
N PRO A 221 -9.16 -17.91 -4.63
CA PRO A 221 -10.28 -16.99 -4.84
C PRO A 221 -10.39 -16.54 -6.30
N ASP A 222 -9.26 -16.28 -6.97
CA ASP A 222 -9.21 -15.90 -8.39
C ASP A 222 -9.77 -16.99 -9.30
N LYS A 223 -9.48 -18.27 -9.01
CA LYS A 223 -10.03 -19.41 -9.78
C LYS A 223 -11.51 -19.66 -9.49
N GLN A 224 -11.98 -19.24 -8.33
CA GLN A 224 -13.34 -19.46 -7.84
C GLN A 224 -14.23 -18.22 -7.94
N LYS A 225 -13.71 -17.09 -8.47
CA LYS A 225 -14.37 -15.78 -8.58
C LYS A 225 -14.86 -15.20 -7.24
N HIS A 226 -14.24 -15.58 -6.12
CA HIS A 226 -14.59 -15.01 -4.82
C HIS A 226 -13.75 -13.75 -4.57
N HIS A 227 -14.41 -12.68 -4.13
CA HIS A 227 -13.73 -11.43 -3.78
C HIS A 227 -13.10 -11.54 -2.39
N VAL A 228 -11.85 -11.10 -2.26
CA VAL A 228 -11.20 -10.95 -0.96
C VAL A 228 -11.41 -9.51 -0.51
N GLU A 229 -12.08 -9.34 0.63
CA GLU A 229 -12.27 -8.03 1.23
C GLU A 229 -10.97 -7.50 1.83
N ALA A 230 -10.67 -6.24 1.55
CA ALA A 230 -9.55 -5.52 2.16
C ALA A 230 -9.78 -4.02 2.11
N SER A 231 -9.03 -3.28 2.93
CA SER A 231 -9.07 -1.83 2.91
C SER A 231 -8.16 -1.27 1.82
N PRO A 232 -8.69 -0.52 0.84
CA PRO A 232 -7.88 0.13 -0.18
C PRO A 232 -7.00 1.24 0.43
N ILE A 233 -7.40 1.79 1.58
CA ILE A 233 -6.60 2.75 2.35
C ILE A 233 -5.36 2.07 2.92
N VAL A 234 -5.52 0.92 3.57
CA VAL A 234 -4.39 0.15 4.11
C VAL A 234 -3.42 -0.23 3.00
N GLU A 235 -3.93 -0.78 1.89
CA GLU A 235 -3.10 -1.17 0.74
C GLU A 235 -2.30 0.01 0.15
N MET A 236 -2.95 1.15 -0.10
CA MET A 236 -2.33 2.30 -0.75
C MET A 236 -1.39 3.06 0.18
N LEU A 237 -1.80 3.36 1.41
CA LEU A 237 -0.99 4.12 2.35
C LEU A 237 0.16 3.29 2.94
N ALA A 238 0.02 1.97 3.09
CA ALA A 238 1.17 1.13 3.47
C ALA A 238 2.26 1.20 2.40
N ALA A 239 1.88 1.12 1.12
CA ALA A 239 2.80 1.24 0.01
C ALA A 239 3.51 2.62 -0.01
N ILE A 240 2.80 3.70 0.31
CA ILE A 240 3.41 5.03 0.46
C ILE A 240 4.31 5.12 1.69
N GLY A 241 3.87 4.60 2.84
CA GLY A 241 4.59 4.66 4.10
C GLY A 241 5.94 3.93 4.07
N LEU A 242 6.06 2.93 3.21
CA LEU A 242 7.30 2.23 2.94
C LEU A 242 8.16 2.89 1.87
N GLU A 243 7.91 4.14 1.46
CA GLU A 243 8.81 4.80 0.50
C GLU A 243 10.21 5.03 1.11
N HIS A 244 10.25 5.64 2.29
CA HIS A 244 11.48 6.04 2.97
C HIS A 244 11.77 5.25 4.26
N ALA A 245 10.84 4.40 4.69
CA ALA A 245 11.00 3.49 5.83
C ALA A 245 11.00 2.03 5.33
N ARG A 246 11.66 1.14 6.08
CA ARG A 246 11.58 -0.31 5.86
C ARG A 246 11.45 -1.02 7.20
N PRO A 247 10.54 -2.00 7.33
CA PRO A 247 10.64 -2.96 8.42
C PRO A 247 11.91 -3.81 8.23
N ASP A 248 12.36 -4.45 9.31
CA ASP A 248 13.56 -5.28 9.29
C ASP A 248 13.21 -6.73 8.92
N GLU A 249 13.61 -7.18 7.73
CA GLU A 249 13.53 -8.60 7.34
C GLU A 249 14.81 -9.30 7.81
N TYR A 250 14.82 -9.75 9.07
CA TYR A 250 16.01 -10.31 9.75
C TYR A 250 16.31 -11.75 9.35
N GLU A 251 15.29 -12.49 8.91
CA GLU A 251 15.41 -13.81 8.30
C GLU A 251 14.51 -13.90 7.07
N THR A 252 14.68 -14.93 6.24
CA THR A 252 13.90 -15.06 4.99
C THR A 252 12.41 -15.11 5.30
N ARG A 253 11.68 -14.04 4.90
CA ARG A 253 10.24 -13.85 5.15
C ARG A 253 9.84 -13.65 6.61
N GLU A 254 10.79 -13.46 7.51
CA GLU A 254 10.54 -13.11 8.90
C GLU A 254 10.84 -11.62 9.08
N VAL A 255 9.83 -10.86 9.49
CA VAL A 255 9.88 -9.40 9.45
C VAL A 255 9.53 -8.82 10.81
N CYS A 256 10.34 -7.89 11.30
CA CYS A 256 10.08 -7.10 12.49
C CYS A 256 9.76 -5.64 12.13
N TYR A 257 8.86 -5.01 12.89
CA TYR A 257 8.62 -3.58 12.83
C TYR A 257 8.45 -2.98 14.22
N GLY A 258 8.89 -1.72 14.35
CA GLY A 258 8.74 -0.93 15.56
C GLY A 258 7.55 0.01 15.49
N VAL A 259 6.85 0.12 16.62
CA VAL A 259 5.86 1.18 16.87
C VAL A 259 6.35 2.03 18.02
N TRP A 260 6.20 3.35 17.90
CA TRP A 260 6.76 4.30 18.85
C TRP A 260 5.68 5.12 19.55
N ARG A 261 6.00 5.55 20.76
CA ARG A 261 5.17 6.49 21.51
C ARG A 261 5.68 7.91 21.36
N GLY A 262 4.76 8.87 21.34
CA GLY A 262 5.06 10.29 21.25
C GLY A 262 5.13 10.79 19.81
N TYR A 263 5.04 12.11 19.65
CA TYR A 263 5.07 12.77 18.36
C TYR A 263 6.51 12.85 17.86
N VAL A 264 6.75 12.23 16.70
CA VAL A 264 8.04 12.35 16.01
C VAL A 264 7.83 12.69 14.54
N PRO A 265 8.72 13.48 13.93
CA PRO A 265 8.68 13.76 12.50
C PRO A 265 9.06 12.52 11.66
N PRO A 266 8.72 12.48 10.37
CA PRO A 266 9.01 11.34 9.48
C PRO A 266 10.47 10.89 9.54
N ILE A 267 11.42 11.83 9.59
CA ILE A 267 12.86 11.53 9.63
C ILE A 267 13.28 10.65 10.82
N LEU A 268 12.59 10.77 11.96
CA LEU A 268 12.83 9.91 13.13
C LEU A 268 11.94 8.67 13.10
N ALA A 269 10.70 8.77 12.61
CA ALA A 269 9.78 7.62 12.51
C ALA A 269 10.32 6.51 11.60
N ARG A 270 10.98 6.86 10.48
CA ARG A 270 11.53 5.91 9.50
C ARG A 270 12.44 4.83 10.11
N PRO A 271 13.53 5.17 10.84
CA PRO A 271 14.39 4.16 11.46
C PRO A 271 13.70 3.43 12.61
N ILE A 272 12.77 4.07 13.33
CA ILE A 272 12.03 3.42 14.41
C ILE A 272 11.09 2.34 13.87
N LEU A 273 10.48 2.56 12.70
CA LEU A 273 9.70 1.52 12.02
C LEU A 273 10.55 0.27 11.74
N GLY A 274 11.83 0.46 11.43
CA GLY A 274 12.81 -0.63 11.28
C GLY A 274 13.37 -1.18 12.60
N GLY A 275 12.80 -0.81 13.75
CA GLY A 275 13.21 -1.31 15.07
C GLY A 275 14.35 -0.56 15.75
N SER A 276 14.80 0.58 15.20
CA SER A 276 15.89 1.37 15.83
C SER A 276 15.42 2.06 17.12
N SER A 277 16.16 1.88 18.21
CA SER A 277 15.90 2.58 19.47
C SER A 277 16.40 4.02 19.43
N MET A 278 15.52 4.98 19.76
CA MET A 278 15.79 6.43 19.67
C MET A 278 15.51 7.16 20.99
N GLY A 279 15.61 6.47 22.13
CA GLY A 279 15.38 7.05 23.46
C GLY A 279 13.91 7.36 23.77
N ILE A 280 12.98 6.86 22.95
CA ILE A 280 11.53 6.91 23.18
C ILE A 280 10.99 5.49 23.34
N PRO A 281 9.86 5.30 24.07
CA PRO A 281 9.26 3.98 24.22
C PRO A 281 8.85 3.39 22.86
N ILE A 282 9.33 2.18 22.59
CA ILE A 282 9.06 1.41 21.38
C ILE A 282 8.56 0.02 21.77
N ARG A 283 7.61 -0.50 21.00
CA ARG A 283 7.21 -1.93 21.02
C ARG A 283 7.57 -2.54 19.68
N LEU A 284 8.04 -3.78 19.69
CA LEU A 284 8.45 -4.50 18.50
C LEU A 284 7.45 -5.60 18.19
N PHE A 285 7.19 -5.82 16.92
CA PHE A 285 6.22 -6.79 16.43
C PHE A 285 6.83 -7.59 15.29
N ARG A 286 6.58 -8.90 15.28
CA ARG A 286 7.06 -9.83 14.26
C ARG A 286 5.91 -10.44 13.48
N PHE A 287 6.10 -10.57 12.18
CA PHE A 287 5.17 -11.27 11.30
C PHE A 287 5.94 -12.01 10.21
N THR A 288 5.22 -12.90 9.52
CA THR A 288 5.76 -13.68 8.42
C THR A 288 5.22 -13.20 7.08
N LEU A 289 5.99 -13.38 6.01
CA LEU A 289 5.51 -13.21 4.65
C LEU A 289 5.06 -14.56 4.10
N ASP A 290 3.76 -14.82 4.15
CA ASP A 290 3.17 -16.04 3.60
C ASP A 290 3.20 -16.04 2.07
N LEU A 291 3.29 -17.23 1.48
CA LEU A 291 3.33 -17.40 0.03
C LEU A 291 1.99 -17.86 -0.52
N ALA A 292 1.46 -17.05 -1.43
CA ALA A 292 0.33 -17.39 -2.29
C ALA A 292 0.82 -17.53 -3.73
N GLY A 293 1.28 -18.73 -4.09
CA GLY A 293 1.98 -18.94 -5.35
C GLY A 293 3.30 -18.17 -5.39
N LYS A 294 3.41 -17.15 -6.25
CA LYS A 294 4.58 -16.26 -6.34
C LYS A 294 4.46 -14.97 -5.53
N ASN A 295 3.28 -14.71 -4.95
CA ASN A 295 3.01 -13.48 -4.21
C ASN A 295 3.34 -13.69 -2.73
N LYS A 296 3.85 -12.63 -2.10
CA LYS A 296 4.03 -12.55 -0.65
C LYS A 296 2.81 -11.83 -0.06
N ASN A 297 2.28 -12.32 1.05
CA ASN A 297 1.22 -11.66 1.80
C ASN A 297 1.69 -11.40 3.22
N VAL A 298 1.36 -10.23 3.74
CA VAL A 298 1.57 -9.88 5.15
C VAL A 298 0.61 -10.72 6.02
N THR A 299 1.12 -11.37 7.06
CA THR A 299 0.31 -12.02 8.10
C THR A 299 0.08 -11.09 9.29
N PHE A 300 -0.83 -11.48 10.20
CA PHE A 300 -0.96 -10.80 11.49
C PHE A 300 0.31 -11.01 12.32
N ALA A 301 0.75 -9.96 12.99
CA ALA A 301 1.95 -9.97 13.79
C ALA A 301 1.71 -10.56 15.18
N THR A 302 2.82 -10.81 15.88
CA THR A 302 2.90 -11.10 17.30
C THR A 302 3.85 -10.09 17.93
N GLU A 303 3.56 -9.66 19.16
CA GLU A 303 4.44 -8.74 19.87
C GLU A 303 5.67 -9.47 20.40
N GLU A 304 6.85 -8.86 20.27
CA GLU A 304 8.04 -9.31 20.97
C GLU A 304 7.91 -8.99 22.46
N THR A 305 7.58 -9.98 23.27
CA THR A 305 7.85 -9.89 24.70
C THR A 305 9.36 -9.91 24.91
N GLN A 306 9.90 -8.86 25.51
CA GLN A 306 11.26 -8.88 26.06
C GLN A 306 11.37 -10.08 27.02
N VAL A 307 12.22 -11.05 26.68
CA VAL A 307 12.64 -12.14 27.57
C VAL A 307 13.74 -11.63 28.49
#